data_AF-A0A166QYY1-F1
#
_entry.id   AF-A0A166QYY1-F1
#
_cell.length_a   1.000
_cell.length_b   1.000
_cell.length_c   1.000
_cell.angle_alpha   90.00
_cell.angle_beta   90.00
_cell.angle_gamma   90.00
#
_symmetry.space_group_name_H-M   'P 1'
#
loop_
_entity.id
_entity.type
_entity.pdbx_description
1 polymer ?
#
loop_
_entity_poly.entity_id
_entity_poly.type
_entity_poly.pdbx_seq_one_letter_code
_entity_poly.pdbx_strand_id
1 'polypeptide(L)'
;PIPPAHFDEALNVKPRTSNERLLLSVLREALAHEEALRLRVINLQASSILNEGYWERLRGQLAFQKDKKAGRKKKGKLMGDGLPVLLTRDVFFEKVVEAEASWRKEK
;
A
#
# COMPACT_ATOMS: atom_id res chain seq x y z
N PRO A 1 -20.93 11.47 -14.71
CA PRO A 1 -21.68 10.64 -15.68
C PRO A 1 -23.12 10.42 -15.20
N ILE A 2 -24.04 11.16 -15.83
CA ILE A 2 -25.50 11.05 -15.66
C ILE A 2 -25.90 9.71 -16.29
N PRO A 3 -26.66 8.83 -15.61
CA PRO A 3 -27.20 7.65 -16.26
C PRO A 3 -28.08 8.11 -17.44
N PRO A 4 -27.97 7.50 -18.63
CA PRO A 4 -28.78 7.94 -19.76
C PRO A 4 -30.25 7.75 -19.38
N ALA A 5 -31.02 8.84 -19.49
CA ALA A 5 -32.43 8.94 -19.08
C ALA A 5 -33.35 7.84 -19.66
N HIS A 6 -32.86 7.13 -20.68
CA HIS A 6 -33.54 6.03 -21.35
C HIS A 6 -33.73 4.77 -20.48
N PHE A 7 -32.89 4.53 -19.46
CA PHE A 7 -33.08 3.36 -18.59
C PHE A 7 -34.29 3.51 -17.66
N ASP A 8 -34.54 4.72 -17.16
CA ASP A 8 -35.69 4.98 -16.29
C ASP A 8 -37.01 4.80 -17.03
N GLU A 9 -37.08 5.17 -18.31
CA GLU A 9 -38.24 4.90 -19.17
C GLU A 9 -38.44 3.39 -19.40
N ALA A 10 -37.36 2.66 -19.67
CA ALA A 10 -37.41 1.21 -19.88
C ALA A 10 -37.84 0.42 -18.62
N LEU A 11 -37.45 0.89 -17.43
CA LEU A 11 -37.78 0.23 -16.15
C LEU A 11 -39.25 0.39 -15.73
N ASN A 12 -39.93 1.39 -16.27
CA ASN A 12 -41.33 1.73 -15.99
C ASN A 12 -42.34 1.07 -16.95
N VAL A 13 -41.86 0.34 -17.97
CA VAL A 13 -42.73 -0.38 -18.91
C VAL A 13 -43.48 -1.50 -18.19
N LYS A 14 -44.80 -1.57 -18.40
CA LYS A 14 -45.63 -2.68 -17.90
C LYS A 14 -45.49 -3.89 -18.85
N PRO A 15 -44.89 -5.01 -18.41
CA PRO A 15 -44.70 -6.18 -19.27
C PRO A 15 -46.04 -6.86 -19.55
N ARG A 16 -46.28 -7.20 -20.82
CA ARG A 16 -47.46 -7.92 -21.30
C ARG A 16 -47.17 -9.41 -21.49
N THR A 17 -45.93 -9.76 -21.81
CA THR A 17 -45.50 -11.16 -22.03
C THR A 17 -44.60 -11.67 -20.90
N SER A 18 -44.48 -12.99 -20.77
CA SER A 18 -43.56 -13.63 -19.80
C SER A 18 -42.10 -13.27 -20.08
N ASN A 19 -41.72 -13.19 -21.36
CA ASN A 19 -40.36 -12.85 -21.78
C ASN A 19 -40.00 -11.40 -21.40
N GLU A 20 -40.91 -10.45 -21.59
CA GLU A 20 -40.69 -9.06 -21.15
C GLU A 20 -40.49 -8.97 -19.64
N ARG A 21 -41.25 -9.75 -18.85
CA ARG A 21 -41.08 -9.79 -17.40
C ARG A 21 -39.69 -10.30 -17.00
N LEU A 22 -39.21 -11.34 -17.67
CA LEU A 22 -37.87 -11.90 -17.46
C LEU A 22 -36.77 -10.90 -17.86
N LEU A 23 -36.92 -10.25 -19.01
CA LEU A 23 -35.95 -9.25 -19.46
C LEU A 23 -35.89 -8.04 -18.51
N LEU A 24 -37.03 -7.57 -18.00
CA LEU A 24 -37.07 -6.49 -17.02
C LEU A 24 -36.45 -6.89 -15.68
N SER A 25 -36.61 -8.13 -15.23
CA SER A 25 -35.94 -8.58 -14.00
C SER A 25 -34.43 -8.64 -14.18
N VAL A 26 -33.95 -9.20 -15.29
CA VAL A 26 -32.51 -9.25 -15.63
C VAL A 26 -31.93 -7.84 -15.77
N LEU A 27 -32.66 -6.91 -16.39
CA LEU A 27 -32.22 -5.53 -16.54
C LEU A 27 -32.03 -4.84 -15.17
N ARG A 28 -32.98 -5.04 -14.24
CA ARG A 28 -32.88 -4.48 -12.88
C ARG A 28 -31.68 -5.05 -12.11
N GLU A 29 -31.47 -6.36 -12.20
CA GLU A 29 -30.34 -7.03 -11.57
C GLU A 29 -29.01 -6.53 -12.14
N ALA A 30 -28.92 -6.39 -13.47
CA ALA A 30 -27.73 -5.88 -14.14
C ALA A 30 -27.40 -4.44 -13.71
N LEU A 31 -28.41 -3.56 -13.64
CA LEU A 31 -28.22 -2.17 -13.19
C LEU A 31 -27.77 -2.10 -11.72
N ALA A 32 -28.42 -2.85 -10.82
CA ALA A 32 -28.01 -2.91 -9.42
C ALA A 32 -26.57 -3.43 -9.28
N HIS A 33 -26.18 -4.41 -10.10
CA HIS A 33 -24.82 -4.93 -10.14
C HIS A 33 -23.82 -3.88 -10.65
N GLU A 34 -24.15 -3.14 -11.70
CA GLU A 34 -23.31 -2.07 -12.24
C GLU A 34 -23.10 -0.95 -11.22
N GLU A 35 -24.15 -0.52 -10.52
CA GLU A 35 -24.08 0.48 -9.46
C GLU A 35 -23.15 0.02 -8.32
N ALA A 36 -23.28 -1.23 -7.89
CA ALA A 36 -22.41 -1.81 -6.86
C ALA A 36 -20.94 -1.84 -7.30
N LEU A 37 -20.67 -2.23 -8.55
CA LEU A 37 -19.32 -2.21 -9.13
C LEU A 37 -18.77 -0.79 -9.20
N ARG A 38 -19.59 0.18 -9.62
CA ARG A 38 -19.19 1.59 -9.70
C ARG A 38 -18.80 2.14 -8.34
N LEU A 39 -19.60 1.89 -7.31
CA LEU A 39 -19.27 2.27 -5.93
C LEU A 39 -17.98 1.60 -5.46
N ARG A 40 -17.79 0.32 -5.78
CA ARG A 40 -16.55 -0.40 -5.45
C ARG A 40 -15.33 0.21 -6.14
N VAL A 41 -15.42 0.58 -7.40
CA VAL A 41 -14.33 1.24 -8.14
C VAL A 41 -14.00 2.58 -7.52
N ILE A 42 -14.99 3.40 -7.16
CA ILE A 42 -14.76 4.68 -6.47
C ILE A 42 -14.01 4.46 -5.15
N ASN A 43 -14.42 3.48 -4.35
CA ASN A 43 -13.76 3.16 -3.09
C ASN A 43 -12.30 2.69 -3.29
N LEU A 44 -12.05 1.87 -4.31
CA LEU A 44 -10.69 1.42 -4.64
C LEU A 44 -9.81 2.57 -5.11
N GLN A 45 -10.33 3.48 -5.94
CA GLN A 45 -9.61 4.66 -6.38
C GLN A 45 -9.28 5.59 -5.21
N ALA A 46 -10.26 5.87 -4.35
CA ALA A 46 -10.04 6.67 -3.15
C ALA A 46 -8.97 6.05 -2.24
N SER A 47 -9.02 4.72 -2.05
CA SER A 47 -8.03 3.99 -1.25
C SER A 47 -6.63 4.07 -1.89
N SER A 48 -6.52 3.96 -3.22
CA SER A 48 -5.23 4.07 -3.92
C SER A 48 -4.58 5.44 -3.69
N ILE A 49 -5.35 6.53 -3.86
CA ILE A 49 -4.85 7.90 -3.68
C ILE A 49 -4.38 8.11 -2.23
N LEU A 50 -5.15 7.64 -1.25
CA LEU A 50 -4.76 7.74 0.15
C LEU A 50 -3.50 6.93 0.45
N ASN A 51 -3.41 5.72 -0.11
CA ASN A 51 -2.23 4.87 0.03
C ASN A 51 -1.00 5.54 -0.60
N GLU A 52 -1.11 6.13 -1.78
CA GLU A 52 0.00 6.83 -2.44
C GLU A 52 0.59 7.94 -1.55
N GLY A 53 -0.27 8.80 -0.99
CA GLY A 53 0.18 9.84 -0.04
C GLY A 53 0.78 9.27 1.25
N TYR A 54 0.23 8.16 1.76
CA TYR A 54 0.81 7.46 2.91
C TYR A 54 2.20 6.90 2.59
N TRP A 55 2.37 6.25 1.44
CA TRP A 55 3.63 5.67 1.00
C TRP A 55 4.70 6.74 0.79
N GLU A 56 4.36 7.89 0.22
CA GLU A 56 5.29 9.02 0.08
C GLU A 56 5.77 9.52 1.44
N ARG A 57 4.85 9.73 2.39
CA ARG A 57 5.19 10.14 3.75
C ARG A 57 6.09 9.12 4.44
N LEU A 58 5.77 7.83 4.32
CA LEU A 58 6.55 6.75 4.92
C LEU A 58 7.96 6.68 4.31
N ARG A 59 8.07 6.79 2.99
CA ARG A 59 9.36 6.85 2.30
C ARG A 59 10.19 8.04 2.77
N GLY A 60 9.60 9.23 2.90
CA GLY A 60 10.26 10.41 3.44
C GLY A 60 10.78 10.21 4.87
N GLN A 61 9.96 9.62 5.74
CA GLN A 61 10.37 9.30 7.11
C GLN A 61 11.52 8.28 7.17
N LEU A 62 11.48 7.25 6.32
CA LEU A 62 12.53 6.25 6.23
C LEU A 62 13.83 6.83 5.68
N ALA A 63 13.77 7.67 4.64
CA ALA A 63 14.93 8.38 4.11
C ALA A 63 15.57 9.27 5.19
N PHE A 64 14.76 10.10 5.86
CA PHE A 64 15.23 10.94 6.95
C PHE A 64 15.85 10.15 8.12
N GLN A 65 15.28 9.00 8.49
CA GLN A 65 15.88 8.13 9.51
C GLN A 65 17.20 7.52 9.04
N LYS A 66 17.30 7.11 7.77
CA LYS A 66 18.55 6.59 7.19
C LYS A 66 19.62 7.67 7.17
N ASP A 67 19.30 8.88 6.75
CA ASP A 67 20.24 10.01 6.74
C ASP A 67 20.69 10.38 8.16
N LYS A 68 19.78 10.39 9.14
CA LYS A 68 20.14 10.55 10.56
C LYS A 68 21.03 9.43 11.08
N LYS A 69 20.82 8.18 10.65
CA LYS A 69 21.63 7.01 11.04
C LYS A 69 22.99 6.98 10.31
N ALA A 70 23.09 7.54 9.10
CA ALA A 70 24.31 7.66 8.33
C ALA A 70 25.18 8.83 8.80
N GLY A 71 24.56 9.97 9.12
CA GLY A 71 25.25 11.17 9.63
C GLY A 71 25.70 11.04 11.09
N ARG A 72 25.03 10.20 11.89
CA ARG A 72 25.60 9.75 13.16
C ARG A 72 26.64 8.68 12.87
N LYS A 73 27.93 9.05 12.85
CA LYS A 73 29.03 8.10 13.04
C LYS A 73 28.65 7.23 14.25
N LYS A 74 28.25 5.98 14.00
CA LYS A 74 27.83 5.05 15.06
C LYS A 74 29.06 4.79 15.91
N LYS A 75 29.20 5.55 17.00
CA LYS A 75 30.19 5.30 18.03
C LYS A 75 29.99 3.88 18.55
N GLY A 76 30.87 2.99 18.12
CA GLY A 76 31.30 1.83 18.91
C GLY A 76 30.29 0.71 19.13
N LYS A 77 29.57 0.23 18.11
CA LYS A 77 28.86 -1.06 18.24
C LYS A 77 29.22 -2.00 17.10
N LEU A 78 29.73 -3.17 17.48
CA LEU A 78 30.14 -4.27 16.58
C LEU A 78 29.05 -4.61 15.54
N MET A 79 27.78 -4.45 15.95
CA MET A 79 26.59 -4.49 15.10
C MET A 79 25.87 -3.15 15.16
N GLY A 80 26.29 -2.20 14.33
CA GLY A 80 25.71 -0.84 14.31
C GLY A 80 24.20 -0.83 14.04
N ASP A 81 23.67 -1.84 13.35
CA ASP A 81 22.28 -1.87 12.87
C ASP A 81 21.29 -2.52 13.86
N GLY A 82 21.79 -3.15 14.93
CA GLY A 82 20.96 -3.76 15.98
C GLY A 82 20.19 -5.02 15.56
N LEU A 83 20.42 -5.52 14.35
CA LEU A 83 19.86 -6.78 13.86
C LEU A 83 20.81 -7.95 14.19
N PRO A 84 20.29 -9.10 14.67
CA PRO A 84 21.10 -10.29 14.86
C PRO A 84 21.55 -10.83 13.49
N VAL A 85 22.86 -11.02 13.31
CA VAL A 85 23.47 -11.60 12.10
C VAL A 85 24.39 -12.73 12.51
N LEU A 86 24.30 -13.87 11.82
CA LEU A 86 25.23 -14.99 12.00
C LEU A 86 26.52 -14.69 11.23
N LEU A 87 27.58 -14.36 11.96
CA LEU A 87 28.91 -14.17 11.36
C LEU A 87 29.74 -15.44 11.49
N THR A 88 30.51 -15.73 10.45
CA THR A 88 31.60 -16.71 10.52
C THR A 88 32.67 -16.21 11.51
N ARG A 89 33.37 -17.15 12.16
CA ARG A 89 34.35 -16.88 13.22
C ARG A 89 35.38 -15.80 12.82
N ASP A 90 35.88 -15.87 11.60
CA ASP A 90 36.93 -14.96 11.12
C ASP A 90 36.39 -13.54 10.92
N VAL A 91 35.21 -13.41 10.32
CA VAL A 91 34.53 -12.13 10.10
C VAL A 91 34.17 -11.45 11.43
N PHE A 92 33.79 -12.23 12.43
CA PHE A 92 33.55 -11.71 13.78
C PHE A 92 34.84 -11.18 14.41
N PHE A 93 35.95 -11.94 14.32
CA PHE A 93 37.23 -11.55 14.91
C PHE A 93 37.76 -10.24 14.31
N GLU A 94 37.74 -10.10 12.98
CA GLU A 94 38.15 -8.87 12.30
C GLU A 94 37.33 -7.65 12.75
N LYS A 95 36.00 -7.80 12.84
CA LYS A 95 35.09 -6.75 13.31
C LYS A 95 35.39 -6.32 14.74
N VAL A 96 35.77 -7.25 15.62
CA VAL A 96 36.13 -6.96 17.02
C VAL A 96 37.45 -6.20 17.11
N VAL A 97 38.46 -6.61 16.35
CA VAL A 97 39.77 -5.93 16.31
C VAL A 97 39.62 -4.49 15.81
N GLU A 98 38.81 -4.29 14.76
CA GLU A 98 38.51 -2.95 14.23
C GLU A 98 37.79 -2.06 15.26
N ALA A 99 36.81 -2.63 15.96
CA ALA A 99 36.08 -1.94 17.02
C ALA A 99 37.01 -1.52 18.18
N GLU A 100 37.85 -2.43 18.69
CA GLU A 100 38.81 -2.14 19.76
C GLU A 100 39.86 -1.11 19.35
N ALA A 101 40.34 -1.17 18.11
CA ALA A 101 41.28 -0.17 17.57
C ALA A 101 40.65 1.22 17.49
N SER A 102 39.36 1.31 17.10
CA SER A 102 38.63 2.58 17.08
C SER A 102 38.43 3.17 18.48
N TRP A 103 38.16 2.34 19.49
CA TRP A 103 38.03 2.77 20.90
C TRP A 103 39.35 3.23 21.50
N ARG A 104 40.47 2.58 21.17
CA ARG A 104 41.80 2.99 21.65
C ARG A 104 42.27 4.32 21.05
N LYS A 105 41.84 4.66 19.83
CA LYS A 105 42.14 5.95 19.18
C LYS A 105 41.29 7.11 19.71
N GLU A 106 40.22 6.81 20.45
CA GLU A 106 39.28 7.81 20.98
C GLU A 106 39.51 8.11 22.47
N LYS A 107 40.50 7.45 23.11
CA LYS A 107 41.08 7.77 24.43
C LYS A 107 42.34 8.60 24.26
#